data_AF-A0A7K5J001-F1
#
_entry.id   AF-A0A7K5J001-F1
#
_cell.length_a   1.000
_cell.length_b   1.000
_cell.length_c   1.000
_cell.angle_alpha   90.00
_cell.angle_beta   90.00
_cell.angle_gamma   90.00
#
_symmetry.space_group_name_H-M   'P 1'
#
loop_
_entity.id
_entity.type
_entity.pdbx_description
1 polymer ?
#
loop_
_entity_poly.entity_id
_entity_poly.type
_entity_poly.pdbx_seq_one_letter_code
_entity_poly.pdbx_strand_id
1 'polypeptide(L)'
;LMDMALHSFDDQYLGCREEMMKELEQGDYFQKEIAANKDYFHLWKKAQKALLKSPVGLLREMRDSHAIVLMAYTMNSSLHSKLNWATSTAGISPEHYRHNFSFKYFHFYLTTALQILKEWQSSMGEHKCYQVHRGVKDLYMEAKVGSRVRFGRFTSTSRLRSEAQKFGNETFFTVTTCLGAALQGFSYHTSEKEVLIPPYEIFLVKSFFQTHQGNRLHLHSVGSCSKYQCQLVEASRSKNSGYTALTSAILPSVLGVSLCL
;
A
#
# COMPACT_ATOMS: atom_id res chain seq x y z
N LEU A 1 10.04 -5.07 17.84
CA LEU A 1 10.43 -6.21 16.96
C LEU A 1 9.54 -6.20 15.73
N MET A 2 10.08 -6.42 14.53
CA MET A 2 9.31 -6.59 13.30
C MET A 2 8.77 -8.02 13.19
N ASP A 3 7.60 -8.16 12.60
CA ASP A 3 6.91 -9.42 12.37
C ASP A 3 6.29 -9.46 10.96
N MET A 4 5.38 -10.42 10.72
CA MET A 4 4.66 -10.57 9.46
C MET A 4 3.45 -9.64 9.30
N ALA A 5 3.23 -8.71 10.24
CA ALA A 5 2.14 -7.73 10.24
C ALA A 5 0.75 -8.33 9.98
N LEU A 6 0.38 -9.36 10.75
CA LEU A 6 -0.85 -10.16 10.54
C LEU A 6 -2.18 -9.37 10.69
N HIS A 7 -2.11 -8.14 11.19
CA HIS A 7 -3.25 -7.22 11.31
C HIS A 7 -3.32 -6.21 10.16
N SER A 8 -2.37 -6.24 9.23
CA SER A 8 -2.40 -5.43 8.01
C SER A 8 -3.57 -5.84 7.13
N PHE A 9 -4.32 -4.85 6.63
CA PHE A 9 -5.11 -5.04 5.43
C PHE A 9 -4.16 -4.99 4.23
N ASP A 10 -4.18 -6.02 3.39
CA ASP A 10 -3.13 -6.28 2.42
C ASP A 10 -3.64 -6.80 1.08
N ASP A 11 -4.90 -6.49 0.77
CA ASP A 11 -5.58 -6.92 -0.44
C ASP A 11 -4.82 -6.47 -1.69
N GLN A 12 -4.53 -7.44 -2.57
CA GLN A 12 -3.87 -7.21 -3.85
C GLN A 12 -4.87 -6.96 -5.00
N TYR A 13 -6.16 -7.21 -4.78
CA TYR A 13 -7.24 -7.06 -5.76
C TYR A 13 -7.06 -7.87 -7.06
N LEU A 14 -6.27 -8.95 -7.00
CA LEU A 14 -6.06 -9.85 -8.14
C LEU A 14 -7.40 -10.48 -8.59
N GLY A 15 -7.71 -10.36 -9.88
CA GLY A 15 -8.94 -10.95 -10.44
C GLY A 15 -10.26 -10.24 -10.08
N CYS A 16 -10.23 -9.07 -9.43
CA CYS A 16 -11.45 -8.31 -9.12
C CYS A 16 -11.30 -6.79 -9.29
N ARG A 17 -10.30 -6.31 -10.04
CA ARG A 17 -10.05 -4.86 -10.20
C ARG A 17 -11.28 -4.13 -10.77
N GLU A 18 -11.92 -4.71 -11.79
CA GLU A 18 -13.10 -4.11 -12.43
C GLU A 18 -14.34 -4.11 -11.52
N GLU A 19 -14.59 -5.22 -10.82
CA GLU A 19 -15.67 -5.34 -9.84
C GLU A 19 -15.47 -4.38 -8.68
N MET A 20 -14.23 -4.24 -8.21
CA MET A 20 -13.89 -3.32 -7.14
C MET A 20 -14.11 -1.87 -7.56
N MET A 21 -13.77 -1.49 -8.79
CA MET A 21 -14.07 -0.15 -9.30
C MET A 21 -15.57 0.13 -9.33
N LYS A 22 -16.38 -0.82 -9.82
CA LYS A 22 -17.85 -0.71 -9.82
C LYS A 22 -18.42 -0.58 -8.42
N GLU A 23 -17.96 -1.39 -7.48
CA GLU A 23 -18.39 -1.36 -6.08
C GLU A 23 -18.03 -0.02 -5.41
N LEU A 24 -16.84 0.52 -5.70
CA LEU A 24 -16.39 1.80 -5.17
C LEU A 24 -17.25 2.97 -5.68
N GLU A 25 -17.62 2.93 -6.97
CA GLU A 25 -18.47 3.92 -7.62
C GLU A 25 -19.92 3.84 -7.10
N GLN A 26 -20.54 2.66 -7.16
CA GLN A 26 -21.92 2.45 -6.70
C GLN A 26 -22.11 2.73 -5.20
N GLY A 27 -21.08 2.47 -4.41
CA GLY A 27 -21.10 2.71 -2.97
C GLY A 27 -20.71 4.13 -2.56
N ASP A 28 -20.47 5.05 -3.50
CA ASP A 28 -20.02 6.42 -3.24
C ASP A 28 -18.82 6.50 -2.28
N TYR A 29 -17.91 5.53 -2.36
CA TYR A 29 -16.86 5.38 -1.34
C TYR A 29 -15.98 6.63 -1.27
N PHE A 30 -15.59 7.19 -2.43
CA PHE A 30 -14.80 8.43 -2.45
C PHE A 30 -15.48 9.58 -1.68
N GLN A 31 -16.79 9.79 -1.89
CA GLN A 31 -17.54 10.84 -1.20
C GLN A 31 -17.57 10.59 0.31
N LYS A 32 -17.74 9.33 0.72
CA LYS A 32 -17.69 8.92 2.13
C LYS A 32 -16.31 9.19 2.75
N GLU A 33 -15.22 8.91 2.04
CA GLU A 33 -13.87 9.15 2.59
C GLU A 33 -13.56 10.64 2.75
N ILE A 34 -13.91 11.47 1.76
CA ILE A 34 -13.67 12.91 1.85
C ILE A 34 -14.57 13.58 2.89
N ALA A 35 -15.78 13.08 3.11
CA ALA A 35 -16.67 13.55 4.18
C ALA A 35 -16.13 13.19 5.57
N ALA A 36 -15.52 12.01 5.71
CA ALA A 36 -14.90 11.56 6.95
C ALA A 36 -13.56 12.28 7.26
N ASN A 37 -12.93 12.91 6.28
CA ASN A 37 -11.62 13.55 6.44
C ASN A 37 -11.59 14.92 5.75
N LYS A 38 -11.84 15.99 6.53
CA LYS A 38 -11.91 17.38 6.03
C LYS A 38 -10.68 17.82 5.22
N ASP A 39 -9.49 17.33 5.58
CA ASP A 39 -8.24 17.66 4.87
C ASP A 39 -8.13 16.96 3.50
N TYR A 40 -8.78 15.81 3.35
CA TYR A 40 -8.63 14.94 2.19
C TYR A 40 -9.20 15.58 0.93
N PHE A 41 -10.36 16.25 0.99
CA PHE A 41 -10.93 16.91 -0.18
C PHE A 41 -10.01 18.03 -0.72
N HIS A 42 -9.47 18.86 0.17
CA HIS A 42 -8.56 19.94 -0.22
C HIS A 42 -7.26 19.37 -0.81
N LEU A 43 -6.73 18.32 -0.17
CA LEU A 43 -5.53 17.62 -0.64
C LEU A 43 -5.74 16.99 -2.02
N TRP A 44 -6.89 16.34 -2.25
CA TRP A 44 -7.25 15.75 -3.55
C TRP A 44 -7.26 16.80 -4.67
N LYS A 45 -7.90 17.95 -4.44
CA LYS A 45 -7.90 19.07 -5.40
C LYS A 45 -6.50 19.60 -5.67
N LYS A 46 -5.65 19.68 -4.64
CA LYS A 46 -4.26 20.13 -4.79
C LYS A 46 -3.43 19.08 -5.55
N ALA A 47 -3.66 17.79 -5.32
CA ALA A 47 -3.03 16.69 -6.04
C ALA A 47 -3.42 16.69 -7.53
N GLN A 48 -4.70 16.90 -7.86
CA GLN A 48 -5.14 17.09 -9.26
C GLN A 48 -4.40 18.23 -9.94
N LYS A 49 -4.32 19.40 -9.30
CA LYS A 49 -3.59 20.56 -9.84
C LYS A 49 -2.10 20.31 -10.00
N ALA A 50 -1.49 19.55 -9.09
CA ALA A 50 -0.08 19.18 -9.18
C ALA A 50 0.17 18.19 -10.32
N LEU A 51 -0.72 17.21 -10.52
CA LEU A 51 -0.65 16.25 -11.61
C LEU A 51 -0.70 16.92 -12.99
N LEU A 52 -1.56 17.93 -13.17
CA LEU A 52 -1.61 18.72 -14.42
C LEU A 52 -0.30 19.44 -14.75
N LYS A 53 0.55 19.68 -13.76
CA LYS A 53 1.88 20.31 -13.94
C LYS A 53 3.00 19.28 -14.06
N SER A 54 2.69 18.01 -13.86
CA SER A 54 3.68 16.94 -13.94
C SER A 54 4.05 16.68 -15.41
N PRO A 55 5.32 16.40 -15.72
CA PRO A 55 5.74 16.08 -17.08
C PRO A 55 5.29 14.68 -17.54
N VAL A 56 4.68 13.87 -16.67
CA VAL A 56 4.22 12.52 -17.03
C VAL A 56 2.76 12.50 -17.43
N GLY A 57 2.46 11.82 -18.54
CA GLY A 57 1.11 11.45 -18.92
C GLY A 57 0.64 10.21 -18.17
N LEU A 58 -0.67 9.95 -18.21
CA LEU A 58 -1.22 8.71 -17.68
C LEU A 58 -0.71 7.51 -18.48
N LEU A 59 -0.41 6.43 -17.77
CA LEU A 59 -0.17 5.14 -18.40
C LEU A 59 -1.51 4.58 -18.92
N ARG A 60 -1.44 3.72 -19.95
CA ARG A 60 -2.64 3.21 -20.64
C ARG A 60 -3.66 2.56 -19.71
N GLU A 61 -3.17 1.83 -18.71
CA GLU A 61 -4.00 1.11 -17.73
C GLU A 61 -4.42 1.98 -16.54
N MET A 62 -3.92 3.21 -16.44
CA MET A 62 -4.28 4.14 -15.36
C MET A 62 -5.58 4.89 -15.65
N ARG A 63 -6.29 5.17 -14.55
CA ARG A 63 -7.35 6.19 -14.48
C ARG A 63 -6.80 7.42 -13.75
N ASP A 64 -7.42 8.58 -13.92
CA ASP A 64 -7.05 9.80 -13.17
C ASP A 64 -6.88 9.54 -11.67
N SER A 65 -7.80 8.78 -11.08
CA SER A 65 -7.76 8.43 -9.65
C SER A 65 -6.48 7.71 -9.25
N HIS A 66 -5.92 6.83 -10.10
CA HIS A 66 -4.65 6.16 -9.84
C HIS A 66 -3.51 7.18 -9.72
N ALA A 67 -3.43 8.13 -10.65
CA ALA A 67 -2.38 9.15 -10.62
C ALA A 67 -2.59 10.17 -9.49
N ILE A 68 -3.84 10.54 -9.20
CA ILE A 68 -4.17 11.50 -8.13
C ILE A 68 -3.84 10.92 -6.75
N VAL A 69 -4.12 9.64 -6.48
CA VAL A 69 -3.77 9.04 -5.17
C VAL A 69 -2.26 8.95 -4.97
N LEU A 70 -1.48 8.64 -6.02
CA LEU A 70 -0.01 8.65 -5.95
C LEU A 70 0.49 10.06 -5.62
N MET A 71 -0.01 11.06 -6.33
CA MET A 71 0.34 12.46 -6.08
C MET A 71 -0.05 12.88 -4.65
N ALA A 72 -1.27 12.57 -4.22
CA ALA A 72 -1.78 12.92 -2.89
C ALA A 72 -1.02 12.22 -1.76
N TYR A 73 -0.62 10.96 -1.94
CA TYR A 73 0.11 10.17 -0.96
C TYR A 73 1.49 10.79 -0.63
N THR A 74 2.15 11.34 -1.65
CA THR A 74 3.51 11.90 -1.53
C THR A 74 3.54 13.38 -1.12
N MET A 75 2.38 14.02 -0.97
CA MET A 75 2.31 15.41 -0.55
C MET A 75 2.53 15.56 0.96
N ASN A 76 3.15 16.66 1.36
CA ASN A 76 3.29 17.06 2.76
C ASN A 76 1.92 17.27 3.43
N SER A 77 1.41 16.20 4.04
CA SER A 77 0.11 16.12 4.70
C SER A 77 0.06 14.94 5.66
N SER A 78 -0.94 14.92 6.54
CA SER A 78 -1.18 13.78 7.44
C SER A 78 -1.82 12.56 6.75
N LEU A 79 -2.19 12.66 5.47
CA LEU A 79 -2.97 11.62 4.78
C LEU A 79 -2.23 10.28 4.73
N HIS A 80 -0.97 10.27 4.30
CA HIS A 80 -0.19 9.02 4.21
C HIS A 80 -0.03 8.36 5.58
N SER A 81 0.21 9.14 6.64
CA SER A 81 0.30 8.62 8.02
C SER A 81 -1.02 8.02 8.50
N LYS A 82 -2.15 8.70 8.26
CA LYS A 82 -3.49 8.20 8.62
C LYS A 82 -3.83 6.92 7.84
N LEU A 83 -3.58 6.89 6.54
CA LEU A 83 -3.75 5.71 5.70
C LEU A 83 -2.90 4.55 6.21
N ASN A 84 -1.60 4.77 6.41
CA ASN A 84 -0.66 3.73 6.81
C ASN A 84 -0.97 3.15 8.20
N TRP A 85 -1.46 3.99 9.12
CA TRP A 85 -1.98 3.53 10.40
C TRP A 85 -3.23 2.66 10.23
N ALA A 86 -4.22 3.14 9.48
CA ALA A 86 -5.47 2.41 9.24
C ALA A 86 -5.21 1.08 8.52
N THR A 87 -4.31 1.05 7.54
CA THR A 87 -3.91 -0.17 6.82
C THR A 87 -3.28 -1.18 7.78
N SER A 88 -2.47 -0.75 8.74
CA SER A 88 -1.78 -1.66 9.67
C SER A 88 -2.67 -2.42 10.65
N THR A 89 -3.94 -2.00 10.81
CA THR A 89 -4.89 -2.59 11.76
C THR A 89 -6.19 -3.06 11.12
N ALA A 90 -6.52 -2.59 9.92
CA ALA A 90 -7.77 -2.92 9.26
C ALA A 90 -7.95 -4.42 8.97
N GLY A 91 -6.85 -5.18 8.89
CA GLY A 91 -6.83 -6.61 8.64
C GLY A 91 -6.96 -7.49 9.88
N ILE A 92 -7.37 -6.95 11.04
CA ILE A 92 -7.71 -7.76 12.23
C ILE A 92 -8.79 -8.79 11.87
N SER A 93 -9.89 -8.34 11.27
CA SER A 93 -10.99 -9.20 10.81
C SER A 93 -11.77 -8.54 9.65
N PRO A 94 -12.51 -9.31 8.83
CA PRO A 94 -13.40 -8.76 7.80
C PRO A 94 -14.39 -7.73 8.35
N GLU A 95 -14.91 -7.95 9.56
CA GLU A 95 -15.82 -7.02 10.24
C GLU A 95 -15.13 -5.73 10.64
N HIS A 96 -13.91 -5.82 11.20
CA HIS A 96 -13.12 -4.65 11.56
C HIS A 96 -12.78 -3.81 10.33
N TYR A 97 -12.37 -4.45 9.22
CA TYR A 97 -12.19 -3.78 7.93
C TYR A 97 -13.47 -3.06 7.47
N ARG A 98 -14.61 -3.76 7.53
CA ARG A 98 -15.90 -3.21 7.06
C ARG A 98 -16.26 -1.93 7.79
N HIS A 99 -16.11 -1.91 9.12
CA HIS A 99 -16.57 -0.81 9.96
C HIS A 99 -15.54 0.30 10.18
N ASN A 100 -14.26 -0.03 10.29
CA ASN A 100 -13.24 0.91 10.77
C ASN A 100 -12.25 1.37 9.69
N PHE A 101 -12.22 0.71 8.53
CA PHE A 101 -11.32 1.13 7.44
C PHE A 101 -11.99 2.15 6.52
N SER A 102 -11.70 3.43 6.73
CA SER A 102 -12.28 4.55 5.97
C SER A 102 -11.54 4.88 4.66
N PHE A 103 -10.53 4.10 4.27
CA PHE A 103 -9.68 4.35 3.09
C PHE A 103 -9.81 3.27 2.01
N LYS A 104 -11.00 2.70 1.82
CA LYS A 104 -11.28 1.65 0.83
C LYS A 104 -10.97 2.08 -0.63
N TYR A 105 -11.41 3.28 -1.01
CA TYR A 105 -11.14 3.90 -2.31
C TYR A 105 -9.66 4.23 -2.47
N PHE A 106 -9.08 4.98 -1.52
CA PHE A 106 -7.67 5.37 -1.63
C PHE A 106 -6.73 4.16 -1.63
N HIS A 107 -6.95 3.17 -0.76
CA HIS A 107 -6.15 1.95 -0.70
C HIS A 107 -6.22 1.14 -1.99
N PHE A 108 -7.42 0.98 -2.57
CA PHE A 108 -7.59 0.28 -3.84
C PHE A 108 -6.79 0.96 -4.94
N TYR A 109 -7.05 2.24 -5.20
CA TYR A 109 -6.38 2.97 -6.28
C TYR A 109 -4.87 3.08 -6.05
N LEU A 110 -4.40 3.21 -4.80
CA LEU A 110 -2.97 3.25 -4.53
C LEU A 110 -2.32 1.89 -4.81
N THR A 111 -2.96 0.80 -4.38
CA THR A 111 -2.46 -0.56 -4.61
C THR A 111 -2.34 -0.87 -6.09
N THR A 112 -3.41 -0.66 -6.86
CA THR A 112 -3.44 -0.97 -8.28
C THR A 112 -2.57 0.00 -9.08
N ALA A 113 -2.43 1.26 -8.66
CA ALA A 113 -1.49 2.20 -9.29
C ALA A 113 -0.04 1.72 -9.17
N LEU A 114 0.36 1.18 -8.02
CA LEU A 114 1.70 0.61 -7.85
C LEU A 114 1.92 -0.63 -8.73
N GLN A 115 0.89 -1.48 -8.86
CA GLN A 115 0.95 -2.64 -9.75
C GLN A 115 1.12 -2.21 -11.22
N ILE A 116 0.34 -1.22 -11.69
CA ILE A 116 0.45 -0.67 -13.05
C ILE A 116 1.84 -0.06 -13.28
N LEU A 117 2.34 0.76 -12.35
CA LEU A 117 3.69 1.34 -12.46
C LEU A 117 4.76 0.25 -12.54
N LYS A 118 4.64 -0.80 -11.72
CA LYS A 118 5.60 -1.90 -11.69
C LYS A 118 5.60 -2.70 -12.98
N GLU A 119 4.41 -3.00 -13.52
CA GLU A 119 4.23 -3.69 -14.80
C GLU A 119 4.84 -2.85 -15.94
N TRP A 120 4.53 -1.55 -15.99
CA TRP A 120 5.09 -0.63 -16.97
C TRP A 120 6.63 -0.55 -16.89
N GLN A 121 7.19 -0.36 -15.69
CA GLN A 121 8.64 -0.33 -15.46
C GLN A 121 9.32 -1.62 -15.93
N SER A 122 8.71 -2.76 -15.62
CA SER A 122 9.23 -4.07 -16.06
C SER A 122 9.18 -4.21 -17.58
N SER A 123 8.15 -3.68 -18.24
CA SER A 123 8.00 -3.71 -19.70
C SER A 123 9.04 -2.85 -20.43
N MET A 124 9.52 -1.78 -19.79
CA MET A 124 10.59 -0.93 -20.33
C MET A 124 12.00 -1.48 -20.08
N GLY A 125 12.13 -2.70 -19.55
CA GLY A 125 13.42 -3.27 -19.18
C GLY A 125 14.05 -2.61 -17.95
N GLU A 126 13.30 -1.83 -17.17
CA GLU A 126 13.79 -1.30 -15.90
C GLU A 126 13.92 -2.41 -14.84
N HIS A 127 14.68 -2.11 -13.78
CA HIS A 127 15.14 -3.07 -12.78
C HIS A 127 13.97 -3.88 -12.19
N LYS A 128 14.08 -5.22 -12.23
CA LYS A 128 13.11 -6.12 -11.58
C LYS A 128 12.98 -5.85 -10.07
N CYS A 129 14.04 -5.35 -9.43
CA CYS A 129 14.04 -4.95 -8.03
C CYS A 129 14.87 -3.68 -7.82
N TYR A 130 14.50 -2.86 -6.85
CA TYR A 130 15.22 -1.65 -6.45
C TYR A 130 15.95 -1.87 -5.12
N GLN A 131 17.17 -1.35 -5.02
CA GLN A 131 17.80 -1.09 -3.71
C GLN A 131 17.37 0.31 -3.25
N VAL A 132 16.77 0.38 -2.08
CA VAL A 132 16.16 1.59 -1.53
C VAL A 132 16.45 1.72 -0.05
N HIS A 133 16.20 2.90 0.49
CA HIS A 133 16.52 3.27 1.85
C HIS A 133 15.34 3.94 2.54
N ARG A 134 15.23 3.73 3.85
CA ARG A 134 14.24 4.39 4.69
C ARG A 134 14.84 4.72 6.06
N GLY A 135 14.88 6.01 6.37
CA GLY A 135 15.10 6.49 7.72
C GLY A 135 13.78 6.53 8.50
N VAL A 136 13.84 6.19 9.78
CA VAL A 136 12.70 6.29 10.70
C VAL A 136 13.17 7.05 11.94
N LYS A 137 12.44 8.12 12.25
CA LYS A 137 12.66 8.94 13.44
C LYS A 137 11.97 8.35 14.66
N ASP A 138 12.56 8.56 15.84
CA ASP A 138 11.96 8.28 17.16
C ASP A 138 11.58 6.81 17.42
N LEU A 139 12.06 5.87 16.59
CA LEU A 139 11.77 4.43 16.70
C LEU A 139 13.04 3.60 16.49
N TYR A 140 13.28 2.65 17.39
CA TYR A 140 14.38 1.69 17.35
C TYR A 140 13.81 0.30 17.02
N MET A 141 13.53 0.08 15.74
CA MET A 141 12.98 -1.19 15.27
C MET A 141 14.08 -2.24 15.24
N GLU A 142 13.70 -3.48 15.56
CA GLU A 142 14.59 -4.64 15.59
C GLU A 142 13.93 -5.76 14.81
N ALA A 143 14.72 -6.67 14.25
CA ALA A 143 14.21 -7.87 13.61
C ALA A 143 15.19 -9.02 13.79
N LYS A 144 14.67 -10.25 13.86
CA LYS A 144 15.50 -11.45 13.99
C LYS A 144 16.12 -11.77 12.63
N VAL A 145 17.44 -11.87 12.56
CA VAL A 145 18.14 -12.29 11.33
C VAL A 145 17.63 -13.68 10.89
N GLY A 146 17.35 -13.83 9.61
CA GLY A 146 16.78 -15.05 9.04
C GLY A 146 15.25 -15.15 9.14
N SER A 147 14.57 -14.26 9.86
CA SER A 147 13.10 -14.26 9.89
C SER A 147 12.51 -13.59 8.64
N ARG A 148 11.26 -13.94 8.33
CA ARG A 148 10.42 -13.20 7.38
C ARG A 148 9.69 -12.08 8.12
N VAL A 149 9.61 -10.91 7.49
CA VAL A 149 8.91 -9.73 8.02
C VAL A 149 8.15 -9.02 6.91
N ARG A 150 7.15 -8.23 7.30
CA ARG A 150 6.40 -7.33 6.43
C ARG A 150 6.29 -5.96 7.08
N PHE A 151 6.16 -4.91 6.28
CA PHE A 151 5.86 -3.59 6.83
C PHE A 151 4.38 -3.43 7.21
N GLY A 152 3.47 -4.16 6.55
CA GLY A 152 2.03 -4.14 6.83
C GLY A 152 1.32 -2.82 6.53
N ARG A 153 1.93 -2.01 5.66
CA ARG A 153 1.44 -0.70 5.20
C ARG A 153 2.24 -0.26 3.99
N PHE A 154 1.75 0.75 3.28
CA PHE A 154 2.56 1.38 2.24
C PHE A 154 3.80 2.00 2.88
N THR A 155 4.96 1.72 2.32
CA THR A 155 6.23 2.10 2.92
C THR A 155 7.03 2.92 1.92
N SER A 156 7.06 4.22 2.17
CA SER A 156 7.88 5.16 1.39
C SER A 156 9.36 4.89 1.64
N THR A 157 10.10 4.75 0.56
CA THR A 157 11.55 4.57 0.56
C THR A 157 12.15 5.44 -0.53
N SER A 158 13.45 5.73 -0.45
CA SER A 158 14.16 6.48 -1.48
C SER A 158 15.26 5.64 -2.09
N ARG A 159 15.50 5.80 -3.39
CA ARG A 159 16.72 5.30 -4.05
C ARG A 159 17.98 6.05 -3.61
N LEU A 160 17.81 7.21 -2.98
CA LEU A 160 18.90 8.04 -2.47
C LEU A 160 18.98 7.90 -0.96
N ARG A 161 20.11 7.35 -0.49
CA ARG A 161 20.37 7.20 0.94
C ARG A 161 20.28 8.53 1.69
N SER A 162 20.81 9.61 1.09
CA SER A 162 20.80 10.96 1.65
C SER A 162 19.39 11.51 1.86
N GLU A 163 18.45 11.24 0.95
CA GLU A 163 17.05 11.65 1.10
C GLU A 163 16.38 10.86 2.22
N ALA A 164 16.58 9.54 2.26
CA ALA A 164 16.04 8.69 3.32
C ALA A 164 16.50 9.11 4.73
N GLN A 165 17.74 9.58 4.89
CA GLN A 165 18.28 10.03 6.17
C GLN A 165 17.60 11.29 6.72
N LYS A 166 16.99 12.12 5.87
CA LYS A 166 16.24 13.31 6.31
C LYS A 166 15.00 12.95 7.15
N PHE A 167 14.50 11.71 7.00
CA PHE A 167 13.32 11.21 7.71
C PHE A 167 13.64 10.49 9.02
N GLY A 168 14.92 10.40 9.39
CA GLY A 168 15.38 9.79 10.64
C GLY A 168 16.58 8.86 10.43
N ASN A 169 17.24 8.51 11.54
CA ASN A 169 18.42 7.66 11.52
C ASN A 169 18.45 6.66 12.69
N GLU A 170 17.51 6.76 13.62
CA GLU A 170 17.33 5.91 14.80
C GLU A 170 17.05 4.47 14.39
N THR A 171 16.27 4.27 13.33
CA THR A 171 16.28 3.05 12.52
C THR A 171 16.52 3.41 11.07
N PHE A 172 17.48 2.75 10.45
CA PHE A 172 17.76 2.90 9.02
C PHE A 172 17.67 1.57 8.30
N PHE A 173 16.77 1.50 7.32
CA PHE A 173 16.58 0.33 6.47
C PHE A 173 17.33 0.51 5.16
N THR A 174 17.99 -0.56 4.72
CA THR A 174 18.35 -0.79 3.33
C THR A 174 17.54 -1.98 2.85
N VAL A 175 16.73 -1.78 1.82
CA VAL A 175 15.74 -2.76 1.36
C VAL A 175 15.99 -3.06 -0.11
N THR A 176 16.04 -4.32 -0.47
CA THR A 176 15.88 -4.77 -1.85
C THR A 176 14.43 -5.14 -2.06
N THR A 177 13.66 -4.28 -2.73
CA THR A 177 12.23 -4.48 -3.01
C THR A 177 12.03 -4.86 -4.48
N CYS A 178 11.18 -5.85 -4.73
CA CYS A 178 10.84 -6.30 -6.08
C CYS A 178 9.40 -5.93 -6.45
N LEU A 179 8.54 -5.65 -5.46
CA LEU A 179 7.15 -5.22 -5.70
C LEU A 179 6.96 -3.70 -5.53
N GLY A 180 7.94 -3.01 -4.97
CA GLY A 180 7.96 -1.55 -4.92
C GLY A 180 8.09 -0.95 -6.32
N ALA A 181 7.36 0.15 -6.53
CA ALA A 181 7.36 0.89 -7.79
C ALA A 181 7.96 2.28 -7.59
N ALA A 182 8.84 2.70 -8.51
CA ALA A 182 9.36 4.07 -8.50
C ALA A 182 8.25 5.04 -8.93
N LEU A 183 7.97 6.07 -8.13
CA LEU A 183 6.84 6.97 -8.41
C LEU A 183 7.15 7.98 -9.52
N GLN A 184 8.43 8.30 -9.73
CA GLN A 184 8.91 9.20 -10.78
C GLN A 184 8.07 10.51 -10.84
N GLY A 185 7.43 10.82 -11.95
CA GLY A 185 6.58 12.02 -12.11
C GLY A 185 5.22 11.97 -11.42
N PHE A 186 4.83 10.83 -10.83
CA PHE A 186 3.60 10.71 -10.04
C PHE A 186 3.81 11.08 -8.56
N SER A 187 5.01 11.49 -8.16
CA SER A 187 5.29 12.03 -6.83
C SER A 187 5.30 13.57 -6.85
N TYR A 188 4.76 14.17 -5.79
CA TYR A 188 4.83 15.61 -5.55
C TYR A 188 6.27 16.08 -5.29
N HIS A 189 7.10 15.20 -4.73
CA HIS A 189 8.51 15.45 -4.42
C HIS A 189 9.43 14.57 -5.28
N THR A 190 9.50 14.86 -6.59
CA THR A 190 10.29 14.06 -7.55
C THR A 190 11.80 14.00 -7.24
N SER A 191 12.32 14.93 -6.43
CA SER A 191 13.69 14.93 -5.93
C SER A 191 13.97 13.83 -4.92
N GLU A 192 12.95 13.33 -4.20
CA GLU A 192 13.10 12.27 -3.20
C GLU A 192 13.35 10.91 -3.83
N LYS A 193 13.18 10.76 -5.16
CA LYS A 193 13.35 9.49 -5.89
C LYS A 193 12.62 8.33 -5.21
N GLU A 194 11.39 8.61 -4.81
CA GLU A 194 10.58 7.72 -4.00
C GLU A 194 10.25 6.43 -4.75
N VAL A 195 10.44 5.31 -4.05
CA VAL A 195 9.92 3.99 -4.39
C VAL A 195 8.95 3.62 -3.29
N LEU A 196 7.70 3.36 -3.65
CA LEU A 196 6.67 3.00 -2.70
C LEU A 196 6.47 1.49 -2.68
N ILE A 197 6.67 0.90 -1.50
CA ILE A 197 6.53 -0.54 -1.26
C ILE A 197 5.09 -0.85 -0.83
N PRO A 198 4.39 -1.83 -1.44
CA PRO A 198 3.04 -2.21 -1.04
C PRO A 198 3.01 -3.00 0.28
N PRO A 199 1.86 -3.06 0.98
CA PRO A 199 1.73 -3.68 2.30
C PRO A 199 1.95 -5.21 2.31
N TYR A 200 1.83 -5.87 1.16
CA TYR A 200 1.87 -7.34 1.01
C TYR A 200 3.25 -7.92 0.67
N GLU A 201 4.28 -7.08 0.46
CA GLU A 201 5.62 -7.59 0.17
C GLU A 201 6.30 -8.20 1.41
N ILE A 202 6.85 -9.40 1.26
CA ILE A 202 7.56 -10.14 2.31
C ILE A 202 9.06 -9.95 2.13
N PHE A 203 9.75 -9.71 3.24
CA PHE A 203 11.18 -9.55 3.28
C PHE A 203 11.85 -10.58 4.20
N LEU A 204 12.96 -11.15 3.75
CA LEU A 204 13.91 -11.86 4.59
C LEU A 204 14.85 -10.84 5.26
N VAL A 205 15.01 -10.95 6.58
CA VAL A 205 15.97 -10.15 7.34
C VAL A 205 17.37 -10.71 7.09
N LYS A 206 18.17 -10.03 6.27
CA LYS A 206 19.53 -10.44 5.92
C LYS A 206 20.53 -10.10 7.00
N SER A 207 20.38 -8.95 7.65
CA SER A 207 21.19 -8.56 8.80
C SER A 207 20.49 -7.51 9.65
N PHE A 208 20.85 -7.50 10.93
CA PHE A 208 20.46 -6.52 11.92
C PHE A 208 21.70 -6.19 12.77
N PHE A 209 21.98 -4.91 12.96
CA PHE A 209 23.05 -4.45 13.84
C PHE A 209 22.66 -3.15 14.53
N GLN A 210 23.02 -3.04 15.80
CA GLN A 210 22.89 -1.82 16.58
C GLN A 210 24.18 -1.02 16.44
N THR A 211 24.06 0.28 16.24
CA THR A 211 25.20 1.22 16.18
C THR A 211 24.96 2.36 17.15
N HIS A 212 26.00 3.14 17.45
CA HIS A 212 25.84 4.40 18.20
C HIS A 212 24.87 5.38 17.54
N GLN A 213 24.64 5.25 16.23
CA GLN A 213 23.74 6.09 15.45
C GLN A 213 22.34 5.48 15.27
N GLY A 214 22.01 4.37 15.95
CA GLY A 214 20.74 3.66 15.85
C GLY A 214 20.83 2.29 15.17
N ASN A 215 19.67 1.68 14.95
CA ASN A 215 19.51 0.34 14.41
C ASN A 215 19.63 0.35 12.88
N ARG A 216 20.22 -0.73 12.33
CA ARG A 216 20.42 -0.89 10.89
C ARG A 216 19.87 -2.24 10.46
N LEU A 217 18.99 -2.22 9.46
CA LEU A 217 18.34 -3.43 8.93
C LEU A 217 18.56 -3.56 7.44
N HIS A 218 18.96 -4.76 7.01
CA HIS A 218 18.98 -5.16 5.61
C HIS A 218 17.87 -6.15 5.33
N LEU A 219 16.97 -5.78 4.44
CA LEU A 219 15.79 -6.55 4.06
C LEU A 219 15.87 -6.93 2.59
N HIS A 220 15.55 -8.17 2.24
CA HIS A 220 15.52 -8.64 0.85
C HIS A 220 14.14 -9.24 0.55
N SER A 221 13.46 -8.72 -0.47
CA SER A 221 12.21 -9.28 -0.97
C SER A 221 12.32 -10.78 -1.26
N VAL A 222 11.32 -11.53 -0.80
CA VAL A 222 11.20 -12.98 -1.02
C VAL A 222 9.82 -13.38 -1.52
N GLY A 223 9.02 -12.42 -1.99
CA GLY A 223 7.68 -12.63 -2.55
C GLY A 223 6.63 -11.73 -1.91
N SER A 224 5.36 -12.11 -2.09
CA SER A 224 4.22 -11.47 -1.46
C SER A 224 3.31 -12.49 -0.80
N CYS A 225 2.51 -12.03 0.15
CA CYS A 225 1.33 -12.75 0.59
C CYS A 225 0.26 -11.78 1.06
N SER A 226 -0.99 -12.13 0.80
CA SER A 226 -2.16 -11.39 1.26
C SER A 226 -3.09 -12.31 2.01
N LYS A 227 -3.53 -11.86 3.18
CA LYS A 227 -4.60 -12.49 3.95
C LYS A 227 -5.96 -12.22 3.30
N TYR A 228 -6.09 -11.07 2.63
CA TYR A 228 -7.33 -10.63 2.01
C TYR A 228 -7.26 -10.68 0.49
N GLN A 229 -8.38 -11.04 -0.13
CA GLN A 229 -8.54 -11.07 -1.57
C GLN A 229 -9.93 -10.52 -1.92
N CYS A 230 -10.00 -9.34 -2.51
CA CYS A 230 -11.25 -8.73 -2.96
C CYS A 230 -12.30 -8.53 -1.84
N GLN A 231 -11.85 -8.22 -0.62
CA GLN A 231 -12.67 -8.30 0.60
C GLN A 231 -13.95 -7.46 0.55
N LEU A 232 -13.92 -6.29 -0.11
CA LEU A 232 -15.10 -5.45 -0.22
C LEU A 232 -16.17 -6.08 -1.13
N VAL A 233 -15.75 -6.60 -2.28
CA VAL A 233 -16.64 -7.24 -3.26
C VAL A 233 -17.29 -8.48 -2.65
N GLU A 234 -16.54 -9.30 -1.92
CA GLU A 234 -17.07 -10.47 -1.21
C GLU A 234 -18.11 -10.09 -0.15
N ALA A 235 -17.84 -9.02 0.61
CA ALA A 235 -18.76 -8.52 1.63
C ALA A 235 -20.08 -8.01 1.01
N SER A 236 -20.00 -7.33 -0.14
CA SER A 236 -21.19 -6.82 -0.84
C SER A 236 -22.02 -7.93 -1.47
N ARG A 237 -21.37 -8.96 -2.06
CA ARG A 237 -22.07 -10.16 -2.56
C ARG A 237 -22.83 -10.89 -1.47
N SER A 238 -22.22 -11.05 -0.29
CA SER A 238 -22.83 -11.73 0.86
C SER A 238 -24.05 -10.97 1.43
N LYS A 239 -24.06 -9.63 1.33
CA LYS A 239 -25.25 -8.84 1.69
C LYS A 239 -26.38 -9.02 0.69
N ASN A 240 -26.06 -9.03 -0.61
CA ASN A 240 -27.06 -9.18 -1.66
C ASN A 240 -27.68 -10.59 -1.68
N SER A 241 -26.91 -11.62 -1.34
CA SER A 241 -27.44 -12.99 -1.16
C SER A 241 -28.31 -13.13 0.09
N GLY A 242 -28.03 -12.38 1.16
CA GLY A 242 -28.88 -12.32 2.36
C GLY A 242 -30.27 -11.70 2.10
N TYR A 243 -30.40 -10.84 1.08
CA TYR A 243 -31.70 -10.31 0.63
C TYR A 243 -32.46 -11.27 -0.30
N THR A 244 -31.80 -12.25 -0.91
CA THR A 244 -32.41 -13.24 -1.82
C THR A 244 -32.57 -14.63 -1.22
N ALA A 245 -32.06 -14.88 -0.01
CA ALA A 245 -32.14 -16.17 0.68
C ALA A 245 -33.47 -16.39 1.42
N LEU A 246 -34.57 -16.45 0.68
CA LEU A 246 -35.55 -17.52 0.85
C LEU A 246 -35.31 -18.47 -0.32
N THR A 247 -34.73 -19.63 -0.02
CA THR A 247 -34.39 -20.79 -0.88
C THR A 247 -32.93 -20.93 -1.31
N SER A 248 -32.42 -22.15 -1.08
CA SER A 248 -31.12 -22.74 -1.40
C SER A 248 -29.92 -22.34 -0.54
N ALA A 249 -29.68 -23.17 0.47
CA ALA A 249 -28.39 -23.28 1.13
C ALA A 249 -27.37 -23.84 0.14
N ILE A 250 -26.45 -22.99 -0.31
CA ILE A 250 -25.21 -23.41 -0.96
C ILE A 250 -24.09 -23.12 0.03
N LEU A 251 -23.44 -24.20 0.48
CA LEU A 251 -22.25 -24.15 1.34
C LEU A 251 -21.19 -23.24 0.71
N PRO A 252 -20.56 -22.33 1.47
CA PRO A 252 -19.45 -21.57 0.93
C PRO A 252 -18.28 -22.51 0.63
N SER A 253 -17.88 -22.52 -0.63
CA SER A 253 -16.62 -23.12 -1.08
C SER A 253 -15.47 -22.49 -0.29
N VAL A 254 -14.73 -23.33 0.43
CA VAL A 254 -13.46 -22.97 1.08
C VAL A 254 -12.44 -22.68 -0.02
N LEU A 255 -12.41 -21.43 -0.50
CA LEU A 255 -11.41 -20.97 -1.45
C LEU A 255 -10.26 -20.33 -0.67
N GLY A 256 -9.24 -21.16 -0.41
CA GLY A 256 -7.84 -20.77 -0.29
C GLY A 256 -7.51 -19.58 0.59
N VAL A 257 -7.52 -19.77 1.92
CA VAL A 257 -6.61 -19.01 2.77
C VAL A 257 -5.21 -19.43 2.37
N SER A 258 -4.54 -18.66 1.51
CA SER A 258 -3.11 -18.80 1.29
C SER A 258 -2.45 -18.41 2.62
N LEU A 259 -2.09 -19.39 3.44
CA LEU A 259 -1.52 -19.11 4.75
C LEU A 259 -0.17 -18.40 4.52
N CYS A 260 -0.13 -17.10 4.85
CA CYS A 260 1.08 -16.28 4.87
C CYS A 260 2.08 -16.67 5.98
N LEU A 261 2.02 -17.90 6.49
CA LEU A 261 2.79 -18.41 7.64
C LEU A 261 4.03 -19.18 7.15
#